data_AF-A0A914Q515-F1
#
_entry.id   AF-A0A914Q515-F1
#
_cell.length_a   1.000
_cell.length_b   1.000
_cell.length_c   1.000
_cell.angle_alpha   90.00
_cell.angle_beta   90.00
_cell.angle_gamma   90.00
#
_symmetry.space_group_name_H-M   'P 1'
#
loop_
_entity.id
_entity.type
_entity.pdbx_description
1 polymer ?
#
loop_
_entity_poly.entity_id
_entity_poly.type
_entity_poly.pdbx_seq_one_letter_code
_entity_poly.pdbx_strand_id
1 'polypeptide(L)'
;MKKLTYLGFDSNQNPLILTNIFPEMNLEILVFSFCGIKTLEEDVFKNLQKLRILLLEGNNLTVIPGTLKYLPNLYQIELGHNLISEIEKNVFLPNPKLSVIVLNNNPKLKFIGDCSFCGLPVLEWVRLSSCHQLSYIHENAFGVISTGKAPNFELFAINECNISVLSENLLDWKNMETLDIGGNPFACNCSMAWLFVDLLSDSSIYDKKIKRRYQGHKYILGCFPPLDTAHKHFFKPLNISEILEPCKNIYSSKAPFWWIFIIAFGFISTIGIYVYHRQLNSIAPNSS
;
A
#
# COMPACT_ATOMS: atom_id res chain seq x y z
N MET A 1 -23.02 -16.45 -35.84
CA MET A 1 -23.16 -15.13 -35.18
C MET A 1 -22.00 -14.95 -34.22
N LYS A 2 -21.19 -13.89 -34.37
CA LYS A 2 -20.16 -13.55 -33.38
C LYS A 2 -20.88 -13.07 -32.12
N LYS A 3 -20.67 -13.74 -30.98
CA LYS A 3 -21.21 -13.29 -29.69
C LYS A 3 -20.42 -12.05 -29.27
N LEU A 4 -21.11 -10.98 -28.88
CA LEU A 4 -20.47 -9.75 -28.41
C LEU A 4 -19.77 -10.03 -27.07
N THR A 5 -18.44 -9.83 -27.02
CA THR A 5 -17.60 -10.02 -25.84
C THR A 5 -17.03 -8.70 -25.29
N TYR A 6 -17.07 -7.64 -26.09
CA TYR A 6 -16.57 -6.32 -25.74
C TYR A 6 -17.69 -5.30 -25.97
N LEU A 7 -17.89 -4.41 -25.00
CA LEU A 7 -18.82 -3.29 -25.12
C LEU A 7 -18.23 -2.05 -24.45
N GLY A 8 -18.11 -0.96 -25.20
CA GLY A 8 -17.59 0.31 -24.72
C GLY A 8 -18.58 1.44 -24.91
N PHE A 9 -18.70 2.27 -23.89
CA PHE A 9 -19.49 3.50 -23.86
C PHE A 9 -18.62 4.72 -23.51
N ASP A 10 -17.30 4.61 -23.68
CA ASP A 10 -16.34 5.62 -23.29
C ASP A 10 -16.69 7.02 -23.82
N SER A 11 -16.47 8.02 -22.98
CA SER A 11 -16.74 9.43 -23.28
C SER A 11 -18.21 9.80 -23.56
N ASN A 12 -19.17 8.91 -23.27
CA ASN A 12 -20.58 9.28 -23.26
C ASN A 12 -20.93 10.03 -21.96
N GLN A 13 -21.46 11.24 -22.07
CA GLN A 13 -21.73 12.06 -20.88
C GLN A 13 -22.97 11.58 -20.11
N ASN A 14 -22.77 11.18 -18.85
CA ASN A 14 -23.80 10.77 -17.89
C ASN A 14 -24.81 9.76 -18.45
N PRO A 15 -24.37 8.58 -18.91
CA PRO A 15 -25.28 7.57 -19.41
C PRO A 15 -26.25 7.19 -18.30
N LEU A 16 -27.53 7.06 -18.65
CA LEU A 16 -28.53 6.52 -17.75
C LEU A 16 -28.32 5.00 -17.64
N ILE A 17 -27.48 4.59 -16.70
CA ILE A 17 -27.17 3.18 -16.45
C ILE A 17 -28.18 2.63 -15.43
N LEU A 18 -29.33 2.17 -15.95
CA LEU A 18 -30.38 1.54 -15.16
C LEU A 18 -30.16 0.04 -15.03
N THR A 19 -30.83 -0.54 -14.04
CA THR A 19 -30.99 -2.00 -13.88
C THR A 19 -31.51 -2.62 -15.18
N ASN A 20 -30.96 -3.78 -15.54
CA ASN A 20 -31.31 -4.56 -16.75
C ASN A 20 -30.89 -3.94 -18.09
N ILE A 21 -30.12 -2.84 -18.14
CA ILE A 21 -29.53 -2.36 -19.40
C ILE A 21 -28.65 -3.43 -20.07
N PHE A 22 -28.12 -4.34 -19.25
CA PHE A 22 -27.44 -5.55 -19.67
C PHE A 22 -28.35 -6.77 -19.48
N PRO A 23 -29.01 -7.27 -20.54
CA PRO A 23 -29.60 -8.60 -20.51
C PRO A 23 -28.52 -9.67 -20.36
N GLU A 24 -28.87 -10.96 -20.40
CA GLU A 24 -27.86 -12.03 -20.42
C GLU A 24 -26.94 -11.90 -21.63
N MET A 25 -25.76 -11.34 -21.39
CA MET A 25 -24.75 -11.08 -22.41
C MET A 25 -23.48 -11.87 -22.09
N ASN A 26 -22.81 -12.31 -23.15
CA ASN A 26 -21.52 -13.00 -23.04
C ASN A 26 -20.35 -12.00 -23.02
N LEU A 27 -20.53 -10.84 -22.38
CA LEU A 27 -19.51 -9.81 -22.28
C LEU A 27 -18.37 -10.28 -21.38
N GLU A 28 -17.14 -10.10 -21.85
CA GLU A 28 -15.91 -10.31 -21.12
C GLU A 28 -15.27 -8.97 -20.71
N ILE A 29 -15.48 -7.92 -21.50
CA ILE A 29 -14.91 -6.59 -21.29
C ILE A 29 -16.02 -5.54 -21.40
N LEU A 30 -16.12 -4.68 -20.39
CA LEU A 30 -17.06 -3.57 -20.34
C LEU A 30 -16.33 -2.28 -19.98
N VAL A 31 -16.51 -1.25 -20.82
CA VAL A 31 -15.83 0.04 -20.71
C VAL A 31 -16.84 1.15 -20.52
N PHE A 32 -16.69 1.87 -19.41
CA PHE A 32 -17.48 3.02 -18.99
C PHE A 32 -16.59 4.20 -18.59
N SER A 33 -15.38 4.28 -19.14
CA SER A 33 -14.42 5.32 -18.78
C SER A 33 -14.90 6.71 -19.21
N PHE A 34 -14.62 7.73 -18.39
CA PHE A 34 -14.91 9.15 -18.68
C PHE A 34 -16.38 9.45 -18.98
N CYS A 35 -17.29 8.75 -18.29
CA CYS A 35 -18.73 8.87 -18.50
C CYS A 35 -19.44 9.77 -17.48
N GLY A 36 -18.74 10.33 -16.49
CA GLY A 36 -19.34 11.15 -15.44
C GLY A 36 -20.21 10.37 -14.43
N ILE A 37 -20.06 9.04 -14.37
CA ILE A 37 -20.89 8.16 -13.53
C ILE A 37 -20.66 8.50 -12.06
N LYS A 38 -21.74 8.84 -11.35
CA LYS A 38 -21.70 9.11 -9.90
C LYS A 38 -22.09 7.88 -9.07
N THR A 39 -23.04 7.11 -9.58
CA THR A 39 -23.62 5.95 -8.91
C THR A 39 -23.95 4.88 -9.94
N LEU A 40 -23.87 3.62 -9.54
CA LEU A 40 -24.35 2.47 -10.29
C LEU A 40 -25.51 1.84 -9.51
N GLU A 41 -26.59 1.48 -10.21
CA GLU A 41 -27.69 0.75 -9.58
C GLU A 41 -27.24 -0.65 -9.13
N GLU A 42 -27.77 -1.13 -8.01
CA GLU A 42 -27.27 -2.31 -7.30
C GLU A 42 -27.14 -3.55 -8.20
N ASP A 43 -28.10 -3.80 -9.08
CA ASP A 43 -28.18 -5.02 -9.88
C ASP A 43 -27.71 -4.83 -11.34
N VAL A 44 -27.09 -3.69 -11.68
CA VAL A 44 -26.71 -3.36 -13.06
C VAL A 44 -25.87 -4.44 -13.74
N PHE A 45 -24.97 -5.10 -13.01
CA PHE A 45 -24.06 -6.12 -13.56
C PHE A 45 -24.51 -7.57 -13.32
N LYS A 46 -25.72 -7.77 -12.79
CA LYS A 46 -26.21 -9.10 -12.36
C LYS A 46 -26.19 -10.16 -13.46
N ASN A 47 -26.41 -9.78 -14.70
CA ASN A 47 -26.45 -10.72 -15.83
C ASN A 47 -25.10 -10.90 -16.55
N LEU A 48 -24.04 -10.21 -16.11
CA LEU A 48 -22.73 -10.19 -16.76
C LEU A 48 -21.79 -11.26 -16.20
N GLN A 49 -22.26 -12.51 -16.15
CA GLN A 49 -21.56 -13.62 -15.50
C GLN A 49 -20.20 -13.97 -16.11
N LYS A 50 -19.93 -13.55 -17.35
CA LYS A 50 -18.65 -13.77 -18.04
C LYS A 50 -17.69 -12.59 -17.98
N LEU A 51 -18.09 -11.49 -17.35
CA LEU A 51 -17.28 -10.28 -17.33
C LEU A 51 -15.98 -10.52 -16.56
N ARG A 52 -14.87 -10.13 -17.19
CA ARG A 52 -13.51 -10.27 -16.69
C ARG A 52 -12.84 -8.93 -16.46
N ILE A 53 -13.14 -7.93 -17.29
CA ILE A 53 -12.52 -6.61 -17.23
C ILE A 53 -13.62 -5.56 -17.16
N LEU A 54 -13.57 -4.71 -16.13
CA LEU A 54 -14.47 -3.59 -15.94
C LEU A 54 -13.66 -2.30 -15.82
N LEU A 55 -13.82 -1.41 -16.79
CA LEU A 55 -13.12 -0.12 -16.82
C LEU A 55 -14.11 1.00 -16.45
N LEU A 56 -13.87 1.65 -15.31
CA LEU A 56 -14.67 2.73 -14.74
C LEU A 56 -13.81 3.97 -14.45
N GLU A 57 -12.65 4.08 -15.10
CA GLU A 57 -11.71 5.19 -14.94
C GLU A 57 -12.35 6.54 -15.31
N GLY A 58 -11.99 7.62 -14.62
CA GLY A 58 -12.38 8.97 -15.03
C GLY A 58 -13.85 9.29 -14.80
N ASN A 59 -14.48 8.63 -13.83
CA ASN A 59 -15.86 8.88 -13.42
C ASN A 59 -15.91 9.71 -12.12
N ASN A 60 -17.10 9.85 -11.55
CA ASN A 60 -17.36 10.63 -10.33
C ASN A 60 -17.78 9.72 -9.17
N LEU A 61 -17.33 8.46 -9.17
CA LEU A 61 -17.65 7.49 -8.12
C LEU A 61 -17.00 7.93 -6.81
N THR A 62 -17.78 7.99 -5.73
CA THR A 62 -17.28 8.34 -4.39
C THR A 62 -16.98 7.10 -3.53
N VAL A 63 -17.44 5.93 -3.98
CA VAL A 63 -17.24 4.63 -3.33
C VAL A 63 -16.96 3.58 -4.40
N ILE A 64 -16.31 2.50 -4.01
CA ILE A 64 -16.18 1.33 -4.87
C ILE A 64 -17.57 0.68 -5.01
N PRO A 65 -18.02 0.36 -6.24
CA PRO A 65 -19.38 -0.14 -6.44
C PRO A 65 -19.63 -1.48 -5.72
N GLY A 66 -20.70 -1.58 -4.93
CA GLY A 66 -21.13 -2.87 -4.35
C GLY A 66 -21.63 -3.89 -5.38
N THR A 67 -21.83 -3.44 -6.62
CA THR A 67 -22.28 -4.25 -7.78
C THR A 67 -21.26 -5.32 -8.19
N LEU A 68 -19.99 -5.17 -7.76
CA LEU A 68 -18.92 -6.13 -8.05
C LEU A 68 -19.22 -7.53 -7.49
N LYS A 69 -20.06 -7.63 -6.45
CA LYS A 69 -20.51 -8.90 -5.88
C LYS A 69 -21.17 -9.84 -6.90
N TYR A 70 -21.70 -9.28 -7.99
CA TYR A 70 -22.36 -10.02 -9.07
C TYR A 70 -21.42 -10.51 -10.19
N LEU A 71 -20.12 -10.23 -10.09
CA LEU A 71 -19.14 -10.50 -11.14
C LEU A 71 -18.14 -11.60 -10.71
N PRO A 72 -18.55 -12.88 -10.65
CA PRO A 72 -17.72 -13.96 -10.10
C PRO A 72 -16.44 -14.24 -10.91
N ASN A 73 -16.38 -13.78 -12.16
CA ASN A 73 -15.25 -13.96 -13.05
C ASN A 73 -14.39 -12.70 -13.23
N LEU A 74 -14.66 -11.64 -12.46
CA LEU A 74 -13.91 -10.39 -12.55
C LEU A 74 -12.44 -10.63 -12.24
N TYR A 75 -11.59 -10.23 -13.18
CA TYR A 75 -10.14 -10.35 -13.15
C TYR A 75 -9.46 -9.00 -12.95
N GLN A 76 -9.98 -7.96 -13.60
CA GLN A 76 -9.41 -6.61 -13.56
C GLN A 76 -10.50 -5.56 -13.37
N ILE A 77 -10.21 -4.60 -12.50
CA ILE A 77 -11.03 -3.40 -12.31
C ILE A 77 -10.17 -2.14 -12.33
N GLU A 78 -10.62 -1.15 -13.08
CA GLU A 78 -9.99 0.17 -13.14
C GLU A 78 -10.96 1.25 -12.65
N LEU A 79 -10.57 1.89 -11.54
CA LEU A 79 -11.28 2.94 -10.83
C LEU A 79 -10.40 4.17 -10.65
N GLY A 80 -9.35 4.30 -11.46
CA GLY A 80 -8.49 5.48 -11.44
C GLY A 80 -9.28 6.75 -11.78
N HIS A 81 -8.76 7.92 -11.39
CA HIS A 81 -9.37 9.21 -11.72
C HIS A 81 -10.86 9.34 -11.29
N ASN A 82 -11.21 8.76 -10.13
CA ASN A 82 -12.52 8.88 -9.51
C ASN A 82 -12.46 9.80 -8.27
N LEU A 83 -13.50 9.79 -7.44
CA LEU A 83 -13.61 10.58 -6.21
C LEU A 83 -13.74 9.69 -4.97
N ILE A 84 -13.21 8.45 -5.03
CA ILE A 84 -13.32 7.47 -3.96
C ILE A 84 -12.63 8.01 -2.71
N SER A 85 -13.33 7.99 -1.57
CA SER A 85 -12.81 8.53 -0.30
C SER A 85 -12.16 7.51 0.63
N GLU A 86 -12.55 6.25 0.50
CA GLU A 86 -12.09 5.15 1.35
C GLU A 86 -12.17 3.81 0.61
N ILE A 87 -11.34 2.86 1.03
CA ILE A 87 -11.48 1.45 0.65
C ILE A 87 -11.95 0.72 1.91
N GLU A 88 -13.20 0.28 1.89
CA GLU A 88 -13.84 -0.36 3.02
C GLU A 88 -13.46 -1.85 3.12
N LYS A 89 -13.71 -2.41 4.31
CA LYS A 89 -13.53 -3.83 4.59
C LYS A 89 -14.33 -4.69 3.61
N ASN A 90 -13.67 -5.70 3.04
CA ASN A 90 -14.29 -6.72 2.18
C ASN A 90 -14.97 -6.19 0.91
N VAL A 91 -14.64 -4.98 0.45
CA VAL A 91 -15.34 -4.31 -0.67
C VAL A 91 -15.21 -5.05 -2.01
N PHE A 92 -14.17 -5.89 -2.17
CA PHE A 92 -13.95 -6.71 -3.36
C PHE A 92 -14.45 -8.16 -3.21
N LEU A 93 -15.15 -8.51 -2.12
CA LEU A 93 -15.72 -9.85 -1.98
C LEU A 93 -17.05 -9.98 -2.74
N PRO A 94 -17.32 -11.16 -3.34
CA PRO A 94 -16.57 -12.41 -3.24
C PRO A 94 -15.60 -12.66 -4.40
N ASN A 95 -15.10 -11.65 -5.14
CA ASN A 95 -14.41 -11.81 -6.43
C ASN A 95 -13.06 -12.57 -6.31
N PRO A 96 -13.02 -13.92 -6.47
CA PRO A 96 -11.84 -14.69 -6.08
C PRO A 96 -10.77 -14.73 -7.18
N LYS A 97 -11.11 -14.20 -8.37
CA LYS A 97 -10.26 -14.14 -9.56
C LYS A 97 -9.65 -12.76 -9.80
N LEU A 98 -9.95 -11.78 -8.93
CA LEU A 98 -9.48 -10.41 -9.06
C LEU A 98 -7.96 -10.40 -8.85
N SER A 99 -7.22 -10.06 -9.90
CA SER A 99 -5.75 -10.01 -9.93
C SER A 99 -5.24 -8.58 -10.08
N VAL A 100 -6.00 -7.70 -10.75
CA VAL A 100 -5.59 -6.32 -11.05
C VAL A 100 -6.60 -5.31 -10.52
N ILE A 101 -6.14 -4.41 -9.66
CA ILE A 101 -6.92 -3.31 -9.10
C ILE A 101 -6.17 -1.99 -9.31
N VAL A 102 -6.77 -1.09 -10.08
CA VAL A 102 -6.20 0.22 -10.40
C VAL A 102 -7.08 1.32 -9.81
N LEU A 103 -6.50 2.13 -8.92
CA LEU A 103 -7.17 3.16 -8.12
C LEU A 103 -6.36 4.48 -8.09
N ASN A 104 -5.38 4.65 -8.98
CA ASN A 104 -4.54 5.86 -9.04
C ASN A 104 -5.37 7.13 -9.25
N ASN A 105 -4.83 8.28 -8.83
CA ASN A 105 -5.48 9.57 -9.01
C ASN A 105 -6.89 9.65 -8.40
N ASN A 106 -7.11 9.05 -7.23
CA ASN A 106 -8.30 9.32 -6.41
C ASN A 106 -7.97 10.38 -5.35
N PRO A 107 -8.23 11.68 -5.60
CA PRO A 107 -7.75 12.78 -4.76
C PRO A 107 -8.46 12.85 -3.41
N LYS A 108 -9.58 12.14 -3.22
CA LYS A 108 -10.33 12.09 -1.97
C LYS A 108 -9.99 10.88 -1.10
N LEU A 109 -9.21 9.92 -1.62
CA LEU A 109 -8.92 8.68 -0.91
C LEU A 109 -8.04 8.99 0.30
N LYS A 110 -8.55 8.74 1.51
CA LYS A 110 -7.85 9.07 2.77
C LYS A 110 -7.26 7.86 3.47
N PHE A 111 -7.97 6.75 3.48
CA PHE A 111 -7.54 5.56 4.18
C PHE A 111 -8.00 4.26 3.52
N ILE A 112 -7.25 3.20 3.82
CA ILE A 112 -7.54 1.81 3.45
C ILE A 112 -7.78 1.05 4.74
N GLY A 113 -8.99 0.52 4.91
CA GLY A 113 -9.43 -0.15 6.13
C GLY A 113 -8.91 -1.57 6.32
N ASP A 114 -9.19 -2.14 7.49
CA ASP A 114 -8.94 -3.55 7.79
C ASP A 114 -9.60 -4.46 6.75
N CYS A 115 -8.86 -5.47 6.29
CA CYS A 115 -9.35 -6.44 5.32
C CYS A 115 -9.97 -5.85 4.03
N SER A 116 -9.50 -4.68 3.60
CA SER A 116 -9.94 -4.06 2.33
C SER A 116 -9.70 -4.95 1.11
N PHE A 117 -8.62 -5.74 1.13
CA PHE A 117 -8.20 -6.65 0.06
C PHE A 117 -8.15 -8.12 0.52
N CYS A 118 -8.83 -8.46 1.63
CA CYS A 118 -8.91 -9.84 2.10
C CYS A 118 -9.67 -10.73 1.11
N GLY A 119 -9.31 -12.02 1.07
CA GLY A 119 -10.00 -13.02 0.23
C GLY A 119 -9.73 -12.92 -1.27
N LEU A 120 -8.64 -12.25 -1.67
CA LEU A 120 -8.19 -12.13 -3.06
C LEU A 120 -6.91 -12.98 -3.28
N PRO A 121 -7.02 -14.31 -3.47
CA PRO A 121 -5.88 -15.23 -3.42
C PRO A 121 -4.92 -15.12 -4.62
N VAL A 122 -5.37 -14.50 -5.71
CA VAL A 122 -4.61 -14.30 -6.95
C VAL A 122 -4.33 -12.82 -7.22
N LEU A 123 -4.44 -11.97 -6.20
CA LEU A 123 -4.15 -10.54 -6.32
C LEU A 123 -2.66 -10.33 -6.61
N GLU A 124 -2.35 -9.73 -7.75
CA GLU A 124 -0.99 -9.51 -8.21
C GLU A 124 -0.65 -8.03 -8.31
N TRP A 125 -1.62 -7.17 -8.68
CA TRP A 125 -1.38 -5.76 -9.00
C TRP A 125 -2.35 -4.85 -8.23
N VAL A 126 -1.79 -3.94 -7.43
CA VAL A 126 -2.53 -2.83 -6.81
C VAL A 126 -1.80 -1.52 -7.08
N ARG A 127 -2.49 -0.60 -7.77
CA ARG A 127 -1.96 0.73 -8.09
C ARG A 127 -2.81 1.83 -7.47
N LEU A 128 -2.21 2.60 -6.57
CA LEU A 128 -2.78 3.69 -5.78
C LEU A 128 -2.00 5.00 -5.97
N SER A 129 -1.15 5.08 -7.01
CA SER A 129 -0.29 6.24 -7.29
C SER A 129 -1.07 7.55 -7.32
N SER A 130 -0.45 8.64 -6.84
CA SER A 130 -1.00 10.01 -6.89
C SER A 130 -2.36 10.16 -6.16
N CYS A 131 -2.61 9.34 -5.13
CA CYS A 131 -3.71 9.54 -4.18
C CYS A 131 -3.27 10.48 -3.06
N HIS A 132 -3.19 11.78 -3.36
CA HIS A 132 -2.56 12.79 -2.50
C HIS A 132 -3.16 12.96 -1.08
N GLN A 133 -4.33 12.40 -0.79
CA GLN A 133 -4.91 12.40 0.56
C GLN A 133 -4.71 11.09 1.32
N LEU A 134 -4.19 10.04 0.69
CA LEU A 134 -4.04 8.73 1.29
C LEU A 134 -2.91 8.79 2.30
N SER A 135 -3.25 8.73 3.58
CA SER A 135 -2.28 8.86 4.69
C SER A 135 -2.21 7.64 5.59
N TYR A 136 -3.17 6.71 5.48
CA TYR A 136 -3.23 5.54 6.34
C TYR A 136 -3.64 4.28 5.58
N ILE A 137 -2.88 3.20 5.79
CA ILE A 137 -3.21 1.85 5.32
C ILE A 137 -3.19 0.94 6.55
N HIS A 138 -4.31 0.28 6.84
CA HIS A 138 -4.39 -0.66 7.95
C HIS A 138 -3.41 -1.82 7.79
N GLU A 139 -2.74 -2.23 8.86
CA GLU A 139 -1.70 -3.28 8.81
C GLU A 139 -2.21 -4.65 8.33
N ASN A 140 -3.50 -4.93 8.51
CA ASN A 140 -4.18 -6.13 8.01
C ASN A 140 -5.01 -5.87 6.73
N ALA A 141 -4.75 -4.80 5.98
CA ALA A 141 -5.52 -4.49 4.76
C ALA A 141 -5.54 -5.65 3.75
N PHE A 142 -4.44 -6.42 3.66
CA PHE A 142 -4.30 -7.60 2.79
C PHE A 142 -4.55 -8.94 3.48
N GLY A 143 -4.97 -8.93 4.76
CA GLY A 143 -5.28 -10.16 5.49
C GLY A 143 -4.08 -10.97 5.96
N VAL A 144 -2.85 -10.47 5.83
CA VAL A 144 -1.61 -11.17 6.22
C VAL A 144 -1.66 -11.58 7.69
N ILE A 145 -2.08 -10.67 8.58
CA ILE A 145 -2.16 -10.94 10.01
C ILE A 145 -3.25 -11.98 10.31
N SER A 146 -4.41 -11.88 9.66
CA SER A 146 -5.54 -12.78 9.90
C SER A 146 -5.40 -14.18 9.27
N THR A 147 -4.73 -14.30 8.14
CA THR A 147 -4.65 -15.56 7.36
C THR A 147 -3.26 -16.19 7.36
N GLY A 148 -2.23 -15.45 7.78
CA GLY A 148 -0.83 -15.86 7.69
C GLY A 148 -0.29 -15.93 6.25
N LYS A 149 -1.07 -15.54 5.25
CA LYS A 149 -0.69 -15.62 3.83
C LYS A 149 -0.77 -14.25 3.17
N ALA A 150 0.36 -13.78 2.67
CA ALA A 150 0.39 -12.61 1.81
C ALA A 150 0.00 -12.97 0.36
N PRO A 151 -0.71 -12.08 -0.35
CA PRO A 151 -0.83 -12.17 -1.81
C PRO A 151 0.55 -12.04 -2.47
N ASN A 152 0.73 -12.71 -3.62
CA ASN A 152 1.97 -12.67 -4.38
C ASN A 152 1.98 -11.45 -5.31
N PHE A 153 2.40 -10.30 -4.81
CA PHE A 153 2.42 -9.06 -5.57
C PHE A 153 3.54 -9.02 -6.60
N GLU A 154 3.16 -8.87 -7.87
CA GLU A 154 4.05 -8.39 -8.91
C GLU A 154 4.24 -6.87 -8.80
N LEU A 155 3.15 -6.13 -8.52
CA LEU A 155 3.17 -4.67 -8.39
C LEU A 155 2.32 -4.16 -7.22
N PHE A 156 2.97 -3.42 -6.31
CA PHE A 156 2.30 -2.53 -5.37
C PHE A 156 2.85 -1.12 -5.53
N ALA A 157 1.98 -0.19 -5.94
CA ALA A 157 2.35 1.20 -6.18
C ALA A 157 1.51 2.14 -5.33
N ILE A 158 2.15 2.88 -4.45
CA ILE A 158 1.58 3.91 -3.56
C ILE A 158 2.37 5.22 -3.65
N ASN A 159 3.11 5.42 -4.75
CA ASN A 159 3.93 6.62 -4.95
C ASN A 159 3.08 7.88 -5.04
N GLU A 160 3.66 9.01 -4.65
CA GLU A 160 3.00 10.32 -4.65
C GLU A 160 1.69 10.29 -3.83
N CYS A 161 1.70 9.65 -2.66
CA CYS A 161 0.62 9.72 -1.68
C CYS A 161 1.04 10.56 -0.47
N ASN A 162 0.26 10.55 0.60
CA ASN A 162 0.54 11.28 1.84
C ASN A 162 0.88 10.32 3.00
N ILE A 163 1.54 9.21 2.70
CA ILE A 163 1.80 8.15 3.67
C ILE A 163 3.03 8.48 4.52
N SER A 164 2.82 8.67 5.83
CA SER A 164 3.93 8.88 6.78
C SER A 164 4.43 7.61 7.44
N VAL A 165 3.55 6.61 7.64
CA VAL A 165 3.89 5.34 8.29
C VAL A 165 3.34 4.18 7.47
N LEU A 166 4.16 3.14 7.28
CA LEU A 166 3.81 1.86 6.70
C LEU A 166 4.15 0.75 7.68
N SER A 167 3.27 -0.24 7.80
CA SER A 167 3.51 -1.41 8.65
C SER A 167 4.41 -2.42 7.95
N GLU A 168 5.38 -2.96 8.68
CA GLU A 168 6.21 -4.10 8.24
C GLU A 168 5.35 -5.34 7.92
N ASN A 169 4.21 -5.49 8.59
CA ASN A 169 3.32 -6.65 8.47
C ASN A 169 2.31 -6.53 7.33
N LEU A 170 2.31 -5.39 6.63
CA LEU A 170 1.34 -5.12 5.57
C LEU A 170 1.47 -6.13 4.42
N LEU A 171 2.71 -6.45 4.01
CA LEU A 171 3.07 -7.27 2.85
C LEU A 171 4.36 -8.06 3.11
N ASP A 172 4.63 -9.06 2.27
CA ASP A 172 5.93 -9.72 2.23
C ASP A 172 6.93 -8.92 1.36
N TRP A 173 7.37 -7.77 1.89
CA TRP A 173 8.21 -6.78 1.20
C TRP A 173 9.51 -7.37 0.60
N LYS A 174 10.04 -8.44 1.19
CA LYS A 174 11.28 -9.10 0.75
C LYS A 174 11.08 -9.84 -0.56
N ASN A 175 9.93 -10.48 -0.75
CA ASN A 175 9.65 -11.32 -1.91
C ASN A 175 8.91 -10.61 -3.06
N MET A 176 8.42 -9.38 -2.85
CA MET A 176 7.74 -8.60 -3.90
C MET A 176 8.61 -8.38 -5.14
N GLU A 177 8.02 -8.40 -6.33
CA GLU A 177 8.76 -8.16 -7.58
C GLU A 177 9.02 -6.67 -7.82
N THR A 178 7.97 -5.85 -7.84
CA THR A 178 8.04 -4.41 -8.07
C THR A 178 7.36 -3.61 -6.96
N LEU A 179 8.06 -2.61 -6.43
CA LEU A 179 7.59 -1.74 -5.36
C LEU A 179 7.82 -0.27 -5.71
N ASP A 180 6.75 0.53 -5.74
CA ASP A 180 6.78 1.95 -6.08
C ASP A 180 6.17 2.78 -4.94
N ILE A 181 7.02 3.34 -4.07
CA ILE A 181 6.60 4.05 -2.84
C ILE A 181 7.17 5.47 -2.74
N GLY A 182 7.86 5.96 -3.77
CA GLY A 182 8.49 7.27 -3.79
C GLY A 182 7.50 8.42 -3.64
N GLY A 183 7.97 9.60 -3.23
CA GLY A 183 7.11 10.79 -3.12
C GLY A 183 6.12 10.76 -1.96
N ASN A 184 6.40 9.99 -0.91
CA ASN A 184 5.62 9.96 0.33
C ASN A 184 6.37 10.64 1.49
N PRO A 185 5.66 11.29 2.43
CA PRO A 185 6.25 11.95 3.59
C PRO A 185 6.58 10.98 4.73
N PHE A 186 7.40 9.95 4.47
CA PHE A 186 7.74 8.93 5.46
C PHE A 186 8.39 9.53 6.71
N ALA A 187 7.98 9.10 7.90
CA ALA A 187 8.54 9.59 9.15
C ALA A 187 9.97 9.07 9.37
N CYS A 188 10.90 9.92 9.84
CA CYS A 188 12.20 9.48 10.35
C CYS A 188 12.09 9.12 11.84
N ASN A 189 11.44 8.01 12.16
CA ASN A 189 11.37 7.50 13.53
C ASN A 189 11.38 5.96 13.55
N CYS A 190 11.33 5.40 14.76
CA CYS A 190 11.41 3.95 14.95
C CYS A 190 10.32 3.18 14.19
N SER A 191 9.09 3.71 14.08
CA SER A 191 8.00 3.05 13.35
C SER A 191 8.31 2.79 11.86
N MET A 192 9.25 3.53 11.27
CA MET A 192 9.69 3.38 9.88
C MET A 192 11.12 2.85 9.75
N ALA A 193 11.77 2.48 10.86
CA ALA A 193 13.15 2.02 10.84
C ALA A 193 13.33 0.79 9.96
N TRP A 194 12.38 -0.15 10.01
CA TRP A 194 12.38 -1.37 9.20
C TRP A 194 12.53 -1.08 7.70
N LEU A 195 11.87 -0.03 7.20
CA LEU A 195 11.88 0.30 5.77
C LEU A 195 13.30 0.73 5.35
N PHE A 196 13.90 1.67 6.08
CA PHE A 196 15.18 2.26 5.69
C PHE A 196 16.40 1.44 6.11
N VAL A 197 16.33 0.76 7.26
CA VAL A 197 17.46 0.02 7.85
C VAL A 197 17.45 -1.44 7.46
N ASP A 198 16.28 -2.07 7.26
CA ASP A 198 16.21 -3.50 6.97
C ASP A 198 15.89 -3.78 5.50
N LEU A 199 14.87 -3.11 4.92
CA LEU A 199 14.46 -3.37 3.55
C LEU A 199 15.37 -2.70 2.52
N LEU A 200 15.67 -1.41 2.71
CA LEU A 200 16.38 -0.60 1.71
C LEU A 200 17.90 -0.60 1.85
N SER A 201 18.43 -1.07 2.98
CA SER A 201 19.87 -1.26 3.16
C SER A 201 20.40 -2.45 2.35
N ASP A 202 19.53 -3.40 1.99
CA ASP A 202 19.84 -4.50 1.09
C ASP A 202 19.95 -3.97 -0.34
N SER A 203 21.19 -3.84 -0.83
CA SER A 203 21.49 -3.36 -2.17
C SER A 203 20.86 -4.21 -3.28
N SER A 204 20.63 -5.51 -3.04
CA SER A 204 19.97 -6.38 -4.00
C SER A 204 18.47 -6.06 -4.16
N ILE A 205 17.82 -5.64 -3.06
CA ILE A 205 16.42 -5.19 -3.06
C ILE A 205 16.33 -3.79 -3.66
N TYR A 206 17.18 -2.87 -3.22
CA TYR A 206 17.17 -1.48 -3.68
C TYR A 206 17.48 -1.34 -5.19
N ASP A 207 18.56 -1.98 -5.67
CA ASP A 207 18.98 -1.84 -7.07
C ASP A 207 18.03 -2.56 -8.04
N LYS A 208 17.45 -3.71 -7.63
CA LYS A 208 16.53 -4.49 -8.46
C LYS A 208 15.13 -3.87 -8.53
N LYS A 209 14.60 -3.41 -7.40
CA LYS A 209 13.18 -3.03 -7.28
C LYS A 209 12.92 -1.52 -7.41
N ILE A 210 13.87 -0.69 -6.99
CA ILE A 210 13.66 0.77 -6.87
C ILE A 210 14.47 1.52 -7.93
N LYS A 211 15.78 1.30 -8.00
CA LYS A 211 16.69 2.09 -8.86
C LYS A 211 16.42 1.95 -10.36
N ARG A 212 15.98 0.79 -10.85
CA ARG A 212 15.62 0.58 -12.27
C ARG A 212 14.39 1.40 -12.69
N ARG A 213 13.48 1.68 -11.75
CA ARG A 213 12.21 2.37 -12.01
C ARG A 213 12.38 3.90 -12.09
N TYR A 214 13.26 4.47 -11.26
CA TYR A 214 13.47 5.92 -11.15
C TYR A 214 14.69 6.45 -11.91
N GLN A 215 15.14 5.77 -12.97
CA GLN A 215 16.26 6.26 -13.79
C GLN A 215 15.98 7.71 -14.27
N GLY A 216 16.77 8.65 -13.74
CA GLY A 216 16.70 10.08 -14.06
C GLY A 216 15.85 10.94 -13.12
N HIS A 217 15.03 10.36 -12.23
CA HIS A 217 14.18 11.13 -11.32
C HIS A 217 14.66 10.99 -9.88
N LYS A 218 15.19 12.11 -9.36
CA LYS A 218 15.68 12.29 -7.99
C LYS A 218 14.51 12.41 -6.99
N TYR A 219 13.49 11.55 -7.09
CA TYR A 219 12.51 11.40 -6.01
C TYR A 219 13.14 10.52 -4.95
N ILE A 220 13.93 11.19 -4.12
CA ILE A 220 14.74 10.66 -3.04
C ILE A 220 13.80 9.94 -2.09
N LEU A 221 13.81 8.61 -2.16
CA LEU A 221 13.22 7.77 -1.14
C LEU A 221 13.96 8.10 0.16
N GLY A 222 13.26 8.80 1.05
CA GLY A 222 13.83 9.44 2.22
C GLY A 222 12.73 9.67 3.24
N CYS A 223 13.13 10.12 4.42
CA CYS A 223 12.20 10.37 5.50
C CYS A 223 12.30 11.82 5.97
N PHE A 224 11.26 12.28 6.66
CA PHE A 224 11.14 13.60 7.25
C PHE A 224 11.22 13.47 8.78
N PRO A 225 12.15 14.17 9.46
CA PRO A 225 12.22 14.14 10.92
C PRO A 225 11.05 14.92 11.55
N PRO A 226 10.71 14.66 12.82
CA PRO A 226 9.61 15.33 13.50
C PRO A 226 9.76 16.86 13.48
N LEU A 227 8.64 17.59 13.32
CA LEU A 227 8.60 19.05 13.13
C LEU A 227 9.41 19.85 14.16
N ASP A 228 9.58 19.37 15.39
CA ASP A 228 10.37 20.04 16.43
C ASP A 228 11.88 20.10 16.12
N THR A 229 12.35 19.29 15.16
CA THR A 229 13.75 19.30 14.68
C THR A 229 13.94 20.15 13.42
N ALA A 230 12.86 20.64 12.80
CA ALA A 230 12.87 21.33 11.51
C ALA A 230 13.60 22.68 11.52
N HIS A 231 13.87 23.26 12.69
CA HIS A 231 14.57 24.53 12.81
C HIS A 231 16.11 24.43 12.86
N LYS A 232 16.70 23.23 12.94
CA LYS A 232 18.16 23.12 13.18
C LYS A 232 19.02 22.55 12.05
N HIS A 233 18.47 21.81 11.08
CA HIS A 233 19.31 21.18 10.05
C HIS A 233 18.70 21.22 8.65
N PHE A 234 18.79 22.38 8.02
CA PHE A 234 18.79 22.47 6.55
C PHE A 234 20.22 22.26 6.03
N PHE A 235 20.39 21.40 5.01
CA PHE A 235 21.58 21.21 4.17
C PHE A 235 22.70 20.20 4.58
N LYS A 236 22.42 19.17 5.37
CA LYS A 236 23.23 17.92 5.31
C LYS A 236 22.37 16.76 4.79
N PRO A 237 22.90 15.88 3.92
CA PRO A 237 22.25 14.61 3.65
C PRO A 237 22.10 13.89 5.00
N LEU A 238 20.86 13.63 5.41
CA LEU A 238 20.56 12.92 6.65
C LEU A 238 21.23 11.54 6.58
N ASN A 239 22.14 11.24 7.51
CA ASN A 239 22.62 9.89 7.68
C ASN A 239 21.50 9.10 8.36
N ILE A 240 20.59 8.55 7.54
CA ILE A 240 19.40 7.82 8.00
C ILE A 240 19.79 6.70 8.98
N SER A 241 20.96 6.08 8.77
CA SER A 241 21.51 5.06 9.65
C SER A 241 21.81 5.58 11.06
N GLU A 242 22.31 6.81 11.23
CA GLU A 242 22.59 7.41 12.54
C GLU A 242 21.31 7.79 13.29
N ILE A 243 20.29 8.28 12.57
CA ILE A 243 19.01 8.69 13.18
C ILE A 243 18.22 7.48 13.67
N LEU A 244 18.30 6.36 12.95
CA LEU A 244 17.54 5.15 13.23
C LEU A 244 18.35 4.11 14.01
N GLU A 245 19.65 4.34 14.24
CA GLU A 245 20.50 3.46 15.06
C GLU A 245 19.93 3.19 16.46
N PRO A 246 19.39 4.20 17.18
CA PRO A 246 18.77 3.96 18.49
C PRO A 246 17.53 3.06 18.42
N CYS A 247 16.88 2.99 17.26
CA CYS A 247 15.71 2.13 17.05
C CYS A 247 16.07 0.65 16.90
N LYS A 248 17.34 0.31 16.67
CA LYS A 248 17.79 -1.10 16.57
C LYS A 248 17.40 -1.91 17.80
N ASN A 249 17.54 -1.34 19.00
CA ASN A 249 17.21 -2.03 20.26
C ASN A 249 15.70 -2.23 20.50
N ILE A 250 14.84 -1.53 19.75
CA ILE A 250 13.37 -1.57 19.91
C ILE A 250 12.75 -2.66 19.01
N TYR A 251 13.37 -2.98 17.87
CA TYR A 251 12.91 -4.04 16.94
C TYR A 251 13.79 -5.30 16.94
N SER A 252 14.98 -5.27 17.56
CA SER A 252 15.91 -6.42 17.60
C SER A 252 15.46 -7.60 18.45
N SER A 253 14.20 -7.67 18.91
CA SER A 253 13.65 -8.93 19.42
C SER A 253 13.45 -10.00 18.32
N LYS A 254 13.73 -9.67 17.04
CA LYS A 254 13.64 -10.59 15.90
C LYS A 254 14.84 -10.58 14.93
N ALA A 255 16.06 -10.19 15.37
CA ALA A 255 17.25 -10.33 14.51
C ALA A 255 17.93 -11.70 14.72
N PRO A 256 18.25 -12.47 13.66
CA PRO A 256 18.95 -13.74 13.77
C PRO A 256 20.37 -13.51 14.32
N PHE A 257 20.82 -14.46 15.17
CA PHE A 257 22.01 -14.46 16.03
C PHE A 257 23.36 -14.09 15.40
N TRP A 258 23.45 -13.84 14.10
CA TRP A 258 24.69 -13.52 13.39
C TRP A 258 24.98 -12.02 13.24
N TRP A 259 24.02 -11.14 13.56
CA TRP A 259 24.22 -9.68 13.51
C TRP A 259 25.10 -9.12 14.64
N ILE A 260 25.36 -9.90 15.69
CA ILE A 260 26.24 -9.49 16.80
C ILE A 260 27.74 -9.52 16.38
N PHE A 261 28.09 -10.12 15.24
CA PHE A 261 29.50 -10.32 14.88
C PHE A 261 30.17 -9.21 14.05
N ILE A 262 29.42 -8.26 13.49
CA ILE A 262 30.02 -7.19 12.63
C ILE A 262 30.32 -5.90 13.41
N ILE A 263 29.80 -5.73 14.64
CA ILE A 263 30.24 -4.65 15.55
C ILE A 263 31.37 -5.13 16.49
N ALA A 264 31.69 -6.43 16.51
CA ALA A 264 32.60 -7.03 17.50
C ALA A 264 34.07 -7.22 17.07
N PHE A 265 34.49 -6.73 15.88
CA PHE A 265 35.90 -6.82 15.43
C PHE A 265 36.49 -5.45 15.03
N GLY A 266 36.34 -4.46 15.92
CA GLY A 266 37.44 -3.54 16.21
C GLY A 266 38.17 -4.11 17.43
N PHE A 267 39.14 -4.99 17.22
CA PHE A 267 39.72 -5.80 18.30
C PHE A 267 40.60 -4.98 19.26
N ILE A 268 40.48 -5.32 20.56
CA ILE A 268 41.36 -5.03 21.72
C ILE A 268 41.01 -3.71 22.45
N SER A 269 40.44 -3.70 23.67
CA SER A 269 40.88 -4.42 24.87
C SER A 269 39.80 -4.47 25.98
N THR A 270 39.66 -5.68 26.54
CA THR A 270 39.38 -6.05 27.95
C THR A 270 38.18 -5.45 28.72
N ILE A 271 37.23 -6.35 28.99
CA ILE A 271 36.57 -6.61 30.31
C ILE A 271 35.73 -5.44 30.84
N GLY A 272 34.42 -5.54 31.07
CA GLY A 272 33.58 -6.68 31.37
C GLY A 272 32.38 -6.12 32.13
N ILE A 273 31.21 -6.33 31.54
CA ILE A 273 29.89 -5.92 32.02
C ILE A 273 29.61 -6.51 33.42
N TYR A 274 29.04 -5.70 34.31
CA TYR A 274 28.10 -6.21 35.31
C TYR A 274 26.70 -5.67 35.02
N VAL A 275 25.81 -6.64 34.83
CA VAL A 275 24.40 -6.53 34.47
C VAL A 275 23.57 -6.04 35.66
N TYR A 276 22.68 -5.09 35.37
CA TYR A 276 21.30 -4.98 35.85
C TYR A 276 20.89 -5.79 37.09
N HIS A 277 20.42 -5.12 38.14
CA HIS A 277 19.17 -5.53 38.78
C HIS A 277 18.48 -4.44 39.61
N ARG A 278 17.22 -4.18 39.21
CA ARG A 278 16.01 -4.03 40.03
C ARG A 278 15.66 -2.71 40.74
N GLN A 279 14.36 -2.44 40.59
CA GLN A 279 13.40 -1.78 41.48
C GLN A 279 13.37 -0.24 41.44
N LEU A 280 12.31 0.36 40.88
CA LEU A 280 11.01 0.57 41.57
C LEU A 280 11.22 0.92 43.04
N ASN A 281 11.40 2.21 43.34
CA ASN A 281 10.46 2.96 44.17
C ASN A 281 10.95 4.39 44.40
N SER A 282 9.97 5.30 44.36
CA SER A 282 9.84 6.55 45.11
C SER A 282 10.97 6.92 46.08
N ILE A 283 11.40 8.19 46.03
CA ILE A 283 11.39 9.20 47.11
C ILE A 283 12.38 10.31 46.70
N ALA A 284 11.84 11.49 46.35
CA ALA A 284 12.56 12.76 46.53
C ALA A 284 12.57 13.13 48.03
N PRO A 285 13.22 14.20 48.51
CA PRO A 285 14.41 14.95 48.08
C PRO A 285 15.45 15.04 49.24
N ASN A 286 16.55 15.80 49.04
CA ASN A 286 17.29 16.63 50.02
C ASN A 286 18.78 16.76 49.60
N SER A 287 19.22 17.93 49.17
CA SER A 287 19.72 19.05 49.99
C SER A 287 21.12 18.82 50.59
N SER A 288 22.10 19.50 50.01
CA SER A 288 23.13 20.28 50.69
C SER A 288 23.84 21.13 49.64
#